data_AF-A0A354EU20-F1
#
_entry.id   AF-A0A354EU20-F1
#
_cell.length_a   1.000
_cell.length_b   1.000
_cell.length_c   1.000
_cell.angle_alpha   90.00
_cell.angle_beta   90.00
_cell.angle_gamma   90.00
#
_symmetry.space_group_name_H-M   'P 1'
#
loop_
_entity.id
_entity.type
_entity.pdbx_description
1 polymer ?
#
loop_
_entity_poly.entity_id
_entity_poly.type
_entity_poly.pdbx_seq_one_letter_code
_entity_poly.pdbx_strand_id
1 'polypeptide(L)'
;MVDDLAEERADRLGGSAQGRRRRLTLKPRRPKVLSANLWLIGPLFVGVLLNAVIRPVMADRLGGEQVVTGAGVRGRDVHWVFDAPTQGEHPLATVFLGWSHGQIALVALAAAVVLGLGEWSIGLLRRRGKG
;
A
#
# COMPACT_ATOMS: atom_id res chain seq x y z
N MET A 1 37.48 66.14 -13.29
CA MET A 1 36.84 66.04 -11.95
C MET A 1 35.33 65.80 -12.02
N VAL A 2 34.63 66.15 -13.10
CA VAL A 2 33.21 65.75 -13.31
C VAL A 2 33.10 64.36 -13.96
N ASP A 3 34.10 63.93 -14.74
CA ASP A 3 34.10 62.61 -15.40
C ASP A 3 34.32 61.42 -14.44
N ASP A 4 35.11 61.58 -13.37
CA ASP A 4 35.32 60.53 -12.35
C ASP A 4 34.02 60.10 -11.64
N LEU A 5 33.07 61.02 -11.47
CA LEU A 5 31.82 60.75 -10.78
C LEU A 5 30.80 60.02 -11.66
N ALA A 6 30.99 60.03 -12.99
CA ALA A 6 30.15 59.30 -13.93
C ALA A 6 30.55 57.81 -13.99
N GLU A 7 31.86 57.53 -13.91
CA GLU A 7 32.41 56.17 -13.93
C GLU A 7 32.09 55.40 -12.63
N GLU A 8 32.18 56.07 -11.47
CA GLU A 8 31.86 55.46 -10.17
C GLU A 8 30.36 55.11 -10.01
N ARG A 9 29.46 55.78 -10.75
CA ARG A 9 28.03 55.45 -10.76
C ARG A 9 27.69 54.25 -11.64
N ALA A 10 28.46 53.99 -12.69
CA ALA A 10 28.24 52.85 -13.58
C ALA A 10 28.56 51.52 -12.87
N ASP A 11 29.63 51.48 -12.07
CA ASP A 11 30.04 50.28 -11.32
C ASP A 11 29.07 49.93 -10.17
N ARG A 12 28.48 50.93 -9.51
CA ARG A 12 27.50 50.69 -8.43
C ARG A 12 26.17 50.12 -8.92
N LEU A 13 25.84 50.25 -10.21
CA LEU A 13 24.61 49.71 -10.80
C LEU A 13 24.80 48.32 -11.43
N GLY A 14 26.04 47.90 -11.71
CA GLY A 14 26.36 46.58 -12.28
C GLY A 14 26.26 45.40 -11.31
N GLY A 15 26.21 45.65 -9.99
CA GLY A 15 26.39 44.63 -8.95
C GLY A 15 25.17 43.79 -8.55
N SER A 16 23.99 43.94 -9.16
CA SER A 16 22.74 43.39 -8.58
C SER A 16 22.05 42.26 -9.34
N ALA A 17 22.44 41.94 -10.58
CA ALA A 17 21.70 40.98 -11.40
C ALA A 17 22.23 39.53 -11.39
N GLN A 18 23.47 39.30 -10.95
CA GLN A 18 24.18 38.05 -11.26
C GLN A 18 24.16 36.98 -10.14
N GLY A 19 23.73 37.33 -8.92
CA GLY A 19 23.84 36.44 -7.75
C GLY A 19 22.61 35.57 -7.42
N ARG A 20 21.48 35.72 -8.12
CA ARG A 20 20.19 35.15 -7.68
C ARG A 20 19.63 34.01 -8.53
N ARG A 21 20.44 33.40 -9.40
CA ARG A 21 20.11 32.10 -10.03
C ARG A 21 20.52 30.93 -9.13
N ARG A 22 19.98 30.88 -7.91
CA ARG A 22 19.90 29.61 -7.18
C ARG A 22 18.95 28.73 -7.98
N ARG A 23 19.50 27.93 -8.91
CA ARG A 23 18.81 26.75 -9.43
C ARG A 23 18.48 25.91 -8.20
N LEU A 24 17.24 26.02 -7.74
CA LEU A 24 16.61 25.04 -6.88
C LEU A 24 16.55 23.78 -7.74
N THR A 25 17.62 22.99 -7.70
CA THR A 25 17.57 21.59 -8.08
C THR A 25 16.57 20.97 -7.12
N LEU A 26 15.30 20.94 -7.52
CA LEU A 26 14.25 20.17 -6.89
C LEU A 26 14.69 18.72 -6.99
N LYS A 27 15.48 18.28 -6.01
CA LYS A 27 15.83 16.88 -5.85
C LYS A 27 14.48 16.19 -5.71
N PRO A 28 14.07 15.32 -6.64
CA PRO A 28 12.76 14.69 -6.56
C PRO A 28 12.71 13.97 -5.22
N ARG A 29 11.90 14.48 -4.29
CA ARG A 29 11.62 13.79 -3.03
C ARG A 29 10.89 12.52 -3.44
N ARG A 30 11.64 11.43 -3.63
CA ARG A 30 11.05 10.10 -3.77
C ARG A 30 10.06 9.94 -2.61
N PRO A 31 8.80 9.56 -2.88
CA PRO A 31 7.79 9.45 -1.84
C PRO A 31 8.14 8.26 -0.93
N LYS A 32 8.99 8.50 0.08
CA LYS A 32 9.37 7.51 1.11
C LYS A 32 8.17 6.94 1.85
N VAL A 33 7.03 7.64 1.78
CA VAL A 33 5.76 7.25 2.38
C VAL A 33 5.16 6.00 1.71
N LEU A 34 5.37 5.81 0.41
CA LEU A 34 4.78 4.67 -0.31
C LEU A 34 5.47 3.36 0.05
N SER A 35 6.81 3.39 0.16
CA SER A 35 7.59 2.24 0.65
C SER A 35 7.37 1.97 2.14
N ALA A 36 7.18 3.01 2.95
CA ALA A 36 6.98 2.86 4.40
C ALA A 36 5.65 2.21 4.77
N ASN A 37 4.63 2.28 3.90
CA ASN A 37 3.32 1.69 4.13
C ASN A 37 3.10 0.38 3.38
N LEU A 38 4.11 -0.12 2.66
CA LEU A 38 3.97 -1.30 1.80
C LEU A 38 3.63 -2.56 2.60
N TRP A 39 4.12 -2.67 3.84
CA TRP A 39 3.81 -3.78 4.75
C TRP A 39 2.33 -3.83 5.15
N LEU A 40 1.64 -2.68 5.14
CA LEU A 40 0.21 -2.57 5.42
C LEU A 40 -0.61 -2.74 4.14
N ILE A 41 -0.21 -2.04 3.07
CA ILE A 41 -0.94 -2.02 1.80
C ILE A 41 -0.86 -3.39 1.12
N GLY A 42 0.29 -4.06 1.16
CA GLY A 42 0.51 -5.34 0.47
C GLY A 42 -0.50 -6.42 0.86
N PRO A 43 -0.57 -6.81 2.14
CA PRO A 43 -1.50 -7.85 2.60
C PRO A 43 -2.97 -7.48 2.36
N LEU A 44 -3.34 -6.22 2.59
CA LEU A 44 -4.70 -5.75 2.36
C LEU A 44 -5.07 -5.81 0.88
N PHE A 45 -4.18 -5.35 0.00
CA PHE A 45 -4.38 -5.40 -1.45
C PHE A 45 -4.53 -6.84 -1.94
N VAL A 46 -3.66 -7.74 -1.47
CA VAL A 46 -3.76 -9.17 -1.78
C VAL A 46 -5.07 -9.77 -1.28
N GLY A 47 -5.50 -9.43 -0.06
CA GLY A 47 -6.78 -9.89 0.50
C GLY A 47 -7.98 -9.41 -0.32
N VAL A 48 -7.98 -8.16 -0.77
CA VAL A 48 -9.01 -7.61 -1.65
C VAL A 48 -9.02 -8.32 -3.00
N LEU A 49 -7.86 -8.53 -3.62
CA LEU A 49 -7.75 -9.22 -4.91
C LEU A 49 -8.24 -10.67 -4.83
N LEU A 50 -7.88 -11.36 -3.74
CA LEU A 50 -8.33 -12.73 -3.48
C LEU A 50 -9.85 -12.79 -3.36
N ASN A 51 -10.47 -11.89 -2.60
CA ASN A 51 -11.93 -11.88 -2.39
C ASN A 51 -12.70 -11.43 -3.65
N ALA A 52 -12.25 -10.38 -4.32
CA ALA A 52 -13.03 -9.75 -5.39
C ALA A 52 -12.88 -10.46 -6.75
N VAL A 53 -11.74 -11.13 -7.01
CA VAL A 53 -11.44 -11.68 -8.33
C VAL A 53 -11.19 -13.19 -8.27
N ILE A 54 -10.25 -13.63 -7.43
CA ILE A 54 -9.80 -15.02 -7.45
C ILE A 54 -10.91 -15.95 -6.95
N ARG A 55 -11.57 -15.57 -5.86
CA ARG A 55 -12.68 -16.33 -5.27
C ARG A 55 -13.84 -16.59 -6.23
N PRO A 56 -14.47 -15.56 -6.84
CA PRO A 56 -15.59 -15.79 -7.74
C PRO A 56 -15.17 -16.60 -8.97
N VAL A 57 -13.98 -16.37 -9.53
CA VAL A 57 -13.49 -17.14 -10.69
C VAL A 57 -13.25 -18.61 -10.34
N MET A 58 -12.67 -18.89 -9.17
CA MET A 58 -12.46 -20.27 -8.72
C MET A 58 -13.77 -20.98 -8.40
N ALA A 59 -14.70 -20.29 -7.75
CA ALA A 59 -16.00 -20.86 -7.42
C ALA A 59 -16.81 -21.20 -8.67
N ASP A 60 -16.82 -20.32 -9.67
CA ASP A 60 -17.51 -20.55 -10.94
C ASP A 60 -16.93 -21.78 -11.68
N ARG A 61 -15.61 -21.92 -11.69
CA ARG A 61 -14.94 -23.09 -12.29
C ARG A 61 -15.22 -24.41 -11.57
N LEU A 62 -15.51 -24.37 -10.28
CA LEU A 62 -15.79 -25.54 -9.44
C LEU A 62 -17.29 -25.79 -9.27
N GLY A 63 -18.16 -25.02 -9.94
CA GLY A 63 -19.62 -25.16 -9.82
C GLY A 63 -20.17 -24.80 -8.44
N GLY A 64 -19.49 -23.91 -7.70
CA GLY A 64 -19.88 -23.51 -6.35
C GLY A 64 -21.15 -22.67 -6.32
N GLU A 65 -22.07 -23.00 -5.42
CA GLU A 65 -23.27 -22.20 -5.17
C GLU A 65 -22.93 -21.02 -4.24
N GLN A 66 -23.26 -19.81 -4.67
CA GLN A 66 -23.03 -18.61 -3.86
C GLN A 66 -24.09 -18.48 -2.77
N VAL A 67 -23.67 -18.52 -1.52
CA VAL A 67 -24.52 -18.24 -0.36
C VAL A 67 -24.25 -16.83 0.14
N VAL A 68 -25.30 -16.03 0.22
CA VAL A 68 -25.27 -14.65 0.70
C VAL A 68 -25.97 -14.59 2.06
N THR A 69 -25.25 -14.22 3.10
CA THR A 69 -25.78 -14.10 4.46
C THR A 69 -25.79 -12.62 4.86
N GLY A 70 -26.94 -12.15 5.33
CA GLY A 70 -27.17 -10.75 5.70
C GLY A 70 -28.05 -10.01 4.68
N ALA A 71 -29.22 -9.54 5.15
CA ALA A 71 -30.24 -8.89 4.30
C ALA A 71 -30.25 -7.35 4.41
N GLY A 72 -29.22 -6.75 5.01
CA GLY A 72 -29.21 -5.32 5.35
C GLY A 72 -28.06 -4.53 4.73
N VAL A 73 -28.24 -3.20 4.70
CA VAL A 73 -27.23 -2.20 4.25
C VAL A 73 -25.93 -2.23 5.06
N ARG A 74 -25.90 -2.93 6.21
CA ARG A 74 -24.78 -2.96 7.16
C ARG A 74 -23.75 -4.07 6.94
N GLY A 75 -23.98 -4.97 5.99
CA GLY A 75 -22.99 -6.00 5.68
C GLY A 75 -23.61 -7.17 4.96
N ARG A 76 -23.11 -7.40 3.74
CA ARG A 76 -23.40 -8.59 2.94
C ARG A 76 -22.19 -9.50 3.06
N ASP A 77 -22.35 -10.63 3.75
CA ASP A 77 -21.31 -11.66 3.78
C ASP A 77 -21.60 -12.70 2.70
N VAL A 78 -20.55 -13.16 2.04
CA VAL A 78 -20.67 -14.07 0.90
C VAL A 78 -19.67 -15.20 1.05
N HIS A 79 -20.13 -16.42 0.84
CA HIS A 79 -19.31 -17.62 0.79
C HIS A 79 -19.88 -18.57 -0.26
N TRP A 80 -19.15 -19.64 -0.55
CA TRP A 80 -19.56 -20.63 -1.55
C TRP A 80 -19.68 -22.01 -0.91
N VAL A 81 -20.70 -22.75 -1.34
CA VAL A 81 -20.96 -24.13 -0.92
C VAL A 81 -20.78 -25.03 -2.14
N PHE A 82 -20.26 -26.22 -1.91
CA PHE A 82 -19.94 -27.21 -2.95
C PHE A 82 -20.55 -28.55 -2.56
N ASP A 83 -20.84 -29.37 -3.56
CA ASP A 83 -21.32 -30.73 -3.37
C ASP A 83 -20.21 -31.66 -2.83
N ALA A 84 -20.63 -32.78 -2.24
CA ALA A 84 -19.72 -33.75 -1.63
C ALA A 84 -18.63 -34.29 -2.57
N PRO A 85 -18.88 -34.62 -3.86
CA PRO A 85 -17.81 -35.10 -4.74
C PRO A 85 -16.76 -34.02 -5.01
N THR A 86 -17.16 -32.78 -5.28
CA THR A 86 -16.20 -31.66 -5.50
C THR A 86 -15.37 -31.36 -4.25
N GLN A 87 -15.96 -31.48 -3.06
CA GLN A 87 -15.21 -31.38 -1.79
C GLN A 87 -14.17 -32.49 -1.64
N GLY A 88 -14.46 -33.70 -2.12
CA GLY A 88 -13.51 -34.81 -2.13
C GLY A 88 -12.35 -34.62 -3.12
N GLU A 89 -12.64 -34.08 -4.31
CA GLU A 89 -11.62 -33.84 -5.35
C GLU A 89 -10.73 -32.63 -5.04
N HIS A 90 -11.30 -31.59 -4.43
CA HIS A 90 -10.64 -30.31 -4.19
C HIS A 90 -10.81 -29.81 -2.74
N PRO A 91 -10.33 -30.56 -1.72
CA PRO A 91 -10.62 -30.24 -0.32
C PRO A 91 -10.04 -28.89 0.12
N LEU A 92 -8.83 -28.53 -0.33
CA LEU A 92 -8.20 -27.25 0.05
C LEU A 92 -8.90 -26.05 -0.60
N ALA A 93 -9.30 -26.18 -1.87
CA ALA A 93 -9.97 -25.10 -2.59
C ALA A 93 -11.37 -24.86 -2.03
N THR A 94 -12.13 -25.93 -1.77
CA THR A 94 -13.48 -25.83 -1.23
C THR A 94 -13.50 -25.28 0.20
N VAL A 95 -12.53 -25.64 1.05
CA VAL A 95 -12.36 -25.03 2.38
C VAL A 95 -12.08 -23.53 2.28
N PHE A 96 -11.16 -23.11 1.41
CA PHE A 96 -10.87 -21.70 1.20
C PHE A 96 -12.07 -20.92 0.65
N LEU A 97 -12.80 -21.51 -0.31
CA LEU A 97 -14.00 -20.92 -0.89
C LEU A 97 -15.19 -20.93 0.08
N GLY A 98 -15.17 -21.76 1.13
CA GLY A 98 -16.15 -21.77 2.21
C GLY A 98 -15.96 -20.66 3.26
N TRP A 99 -14.79 -20.01 3.33
CA TRP A 99 -14.56 -18.94 4.31
C TRP A 99 -15.44 -17.71 4.06
N SER A 100 -15.77 -16.94 5.08
CA SER A 100 -16.54 -15.70 4.88
C SER A 100 -15.65 -14.55 4.39
N HIS A 101 -16.24 -13.53 3.74
CA HIS A 101 -15.47 -12.34 3.33
C HIS A 101 -14.82 -11.67 4.54
N GLY A 102 -15.55 -11.65 5.67
CA GLY A 102 -15.07 -11.12 6.94
C GLY A 102 -13.88 -11.91 7.49
N GLN A 103 -13.90 -13.23 7.41
CA GLN A 103 -12.79 -14.08 7.86
C GLN A 103 -11.51 -13.80 7.05
N ILE A 104 -11.61 -13.70 5.72
CA ILE A 104 -10.46 -13.39 4.86
C ILE A 104 -9.92 -11.99 5.17
N ALA A 105 -10.80 -11.01 5.39
CA ALA A 105 -10.38 -9.66 5.76
C ALA A 105 -9.64 -9.63 7.12
N LEU A 106 -10.11 -10.39 8.11
CA LEU A 106 -9.45 -10.52 9.41
C LEU A 106 -8.07 -11.17 9.28
N VAL A 107 -7.93 -12.21 8.45
CA VAL A 107 -6.62 -12.86 8.20
C VAL A 107 -5.66 -11.88 7.51
N ALA A 108 -6.13 -11.13 6.52
CA ALA A 108 -5.31 -10.11 5.84
C ALA A 108 -4.87 -9.00 6.82
N LEU A 109 -5.76 -8.56 7.71
CA LEU A 109 -5.45 -7.59 8.75
C LEU A 109 -4.42 -8.15 9.75
N ALA A 110 -4.61 -9.38 10.21
CA ALA A 110 -3.66 -10.05 11.10
C ALA A 110 -2.28 -10.16 10.46
N ALA A 111 -2.21 -10.52 9.17
CA ALA A 111 -0.95 -10.57 8.42
C ALA A 111 -0.27 -9.20 8.35
N ALA A 112 -1.03 -8.13 8.10
CA ALA A 112 -0.48 -6.77 8.13
C ALA A 112 0.10 -6.41 9.50
N VAL A 113 -0.63 -6.70 10.60
CA VAL A 113 -0.15 -6.45 11.97
C VAL A 113 1.16 -7.19 12.24
N VAL A 114 1.24 -8.47 11.88
CA VAL A 114 2.46 -9.29 12.07
C VAL A 114 3.65 -8.70 11.31
N LEU A 115 3.47 -8.29 10.05
CA LEU A 115 4.53 -7.67 9.27
C LEU A 115 4.99 -6.34 9.89
N GLY A 116 4.06 -5.51 10.36
CA GLY A 116 4.38 -4.25 11.02
C GLY A 116 5.14 -4.45 12.34
N LEU A 117 4.74 -5.42 13.15
CA LEU A 117 5.45 -5.79 14.39
C LEU A 117 6.85 -6.35 14.10
N GLY A 118 7.00 -7.12 13.01
CA GLY A 118 8.30 -7.61 12.55
C GLY A 118 9.26 -6.47 12.19
N GLU A 119 8.80 -5.51 11.38
CA GLU A 119 9.60 -4.34 11.01
C GLU A 119 9.97 -3.50 12.24
N TRP A 120 9.02 -3.28 13.15
CA TRP A 120 9.25 -2.56 14.40
C TRP A 120 10.32 -3.25 15.27
N SER A 121 10.23 -4.56 15.44
CA SER A 121 11.16 -5.36 16.23
C SER A 121 12.59 -5.32 15.65
N ILE A 122 12.72 -5.42 14.32
CA ILE A 122 14.01 -5.28 13.63
C ILE A 122 14.56 -3.85 13.81
N GLY A 123 13.70 -2.85 13.73
CA GLY A 123 14.05 -1.46 13.98
C GLY A 123 14.59 -1.23 15.40
N LEU A 124 14.01 -1.89 16.40
CA LEU A 124 14.44 -1.81 17.79
C LEU A 124 15.83 -2.44 17.99
N LEU A 125 16.06 -3.61 17.42
CA LEU A 125 17.36 -4.31 17.48
C LEU A 125 18.48 -3.49 16.83
N ARG A 126 18.22 -2.85 15.69
CA ARG A 126 19.20 -2.00 14.99
C ARG A 126 19.61 -0.75 15.78
N ARG A 127 18.71 -0.21 16.62
CA ARG A 127 19.01 0.94 17.48
C ARG A 127 19.88 0.55 18.67
N ARG A 128 19.67 -0.66 19.21
CA ARG A 128 20.40 -1.17 20.39
C ARG A 128 21.87 -1.52 20.08
N GLY A 129 22.17 -1.99 18.87
CA GLY A 129 23.54 -2.34 18.46
C GLY A 129 24.43 -1.16 18.04
N LYS A 130 23.96 0.08 18.17
CA LYS A 130 24.72 1.31 17.86
C LYS A 130 25.05 2.16 19.08
N GLY A 131 24.68 1.71 20.27
CA GLY A 131 24.98 2.38 21.54
C GLY A 131 26.07 1.67 22.32
#